data_AF-A0A9P7K4G4-F1
#
_entry.id   AF-A0A9P7K4G4-F1
#
_cell.length_a   1.000
_cell.length_b   1.000
_cell.length_c   1.000
_cell.angle_alpha   90.00
_cell.angle_beta   90.00
_cell.angle_gamma   90.00
#
_symmetry.space_group_name_H-M   'P 1'
#
loop_
_entity.id
_entity.type
_entity.pdbx_description
1 polymer ?
#
loop_
_entity_poly.entity_id
_entity_poly.type
_entity_poly.pdbx_seq_one_letter_code
_entity_poly.pdbx_strand_id
1 'polypeptide(L)'
;MELNWDGIESIVEDGIVTNKGEHLPFDTIIFGTGYRTDKYPLEVYGENGQTVQDYYDSQGGPLAYMGTTLPGFPNFYLIGGMQVTLQIETIF
;
A
#
# COMPACT_ATOMS: atom_id res chain seq x y z
N MET A 1 -23.34 -18.10 -6.54
CA MET A 1 -22.46 -17.03 -6.02
C MET A 1 -22.55 -17.09 -4.53
N GLU A 2 -21.44 -17.40 -3.88
CA GLU A 2 -21.34 -17.60 -2.43
C GLU A 2 -20.46 -16.49 -1.85
N LEU A 3 -20.80 -16.03 -0.65
CA LEU A 3 -20.05 -15.01 0.08
C LEU A 3 -19.70 -15.58 1.46
N ASN A 4 -18.43 -15.48 1.84
CA ASN A 4 -17.90 -16.05 3.07
C ASN A 4 -17.18 -14.97 3.89
N TRP A 5 -17.44 -14.93 5.21
CA TRP A 5 -16.92 -13.93 6.14
C TRP A 5 -16.05 -14.53 7.27
N ASP A 6 -15.76 -15.83 7.22
CA ASP A 6 -15.13 -16.55 8.33
C ASP A 6 -13.62 -16.28 8.46
N GLY A 7 -13.06 -15.51 7.54
CA GLY A 7 -11.63 -15.22 7.46
C GLY A 7 -10.83 -16.43 7.00
N ILE A 8 -9.63 -16.17 6.49
CA ILE A 8 -8.74 -17.17 5.92
C ILE A 8 -7.68 -17.52 6.96
N GLU A 9 -7.57 -18.80 7.30
CA GLU A 9 -6.48 -19.32 8.13
C GLU A 9 -5.24 -19.59 7.27
N SER A 10 -5.42 -20.32 6.16
CA SER A 10 -4.33 -20.66 5.25
C SER A 10 -4.81 -20.95 3.83
N ILE A 11 -3.89 -20.81 2.88
CA ILE A 11 -4.04 -21.31 1.51
C ILE A 11 -3.34 -22.67 1.45
N VAL A 12 -4.03 -23.69 0.95
CA VAL A 12 -3.53 -25.05 0.78
C VAL A 12 -3.47 -25.42 -0.70
N GLU A 13 -2.90 -26.58 -1.03
CA GLU A 13 -2.64 -27.01 -2.42
C GLU A 13 -3.89 -26.98 -3.30
N ASP A 14 -5.04 -27.33 -2.75
CA ASP A 14 -6.31 -27.50 -3.47
C ASP A 14 -7.39 -26.46 -3.07
N GLY A 15 -7.03 -25.42 -2.32
CA GLY A 15 -8.01 -24.42 -1.90
C GLY A 15 -7.62 -23.57 -0.69
N ILE A 16 -8.61 -23.27 0.15
CA ILE A 16 -8.50 -22.37 1.30
C ILE A 16 -9.07 -23.06 2.55
N VAL A 17 -8.40 -22.89 3.68
CA VAL A 17 -8.94 -23.25 5.00
C VAL A 17 -9.39 -21.98 5.71
N THR A 18 -10.65 -21.93 6.15
CA THR A 18 -11.20 -20.80 6.90
C THR A 18 -10.78 -20.87 8.38
N ASN A 19 -10.89 -19.78 9.13
CA ASN A 19 -10.59 -19.81 10.59
C ASN A 19 -11.54 -20.71 11.41
N LYS A 20 -12.61 -21.23 10.81
CA LYS A 20 -13.46 -22.25 11.42
C LYS A 20 -13.02 -23.69 11.12
N GLY A 21 -11.93 -23.86 10.36
CA GLY A 21 -11.41 -25.15 9.93
C GLY A 21 -12.15 -25.75 8.73
N GLU A 22 -13.01 -24.99 8.05
CA GLU A 22 -13.68 -25.44 6.82
C GLU A 22 -12.70 -25.40 5.64
N HIS A 23 -12.65 -26.49 4.87
CA HIS A 23 -11.87 -26.56 3.63
C HIS A 23 -12.77 -26.24 2.43
N LEU A 24 -12.39 -25.19 1.70
CA LEU A 24 -13.08 -24.70 0.52
C LEU A 24 -12.19 -24.96 -0.72
N PRO A 25 -12.55 -25.90 -1.60
CA PRO A 25 -11.73 -26.24 -2.75
C PRO A 25 -11.83 -25.20 -3.87
N PHE A 26 -10.69 -24.81 -4.45
CA PHE A 26 -10.60 -23.84 -5.55
C PHE A 26 -9.46 -24.18 -6.52
N ASP A 27 -9.74 -24.14 -7.83
CA ASP A 27 -8.72 -24.30 -8.87
C ASP A 27 -7.92 -23.01 -9.12
N THR A 28 -8.42 -21.86 -8.70
CA THR A 28 -7.83 -20.54 -8.94
C THR A 28 -8.19 -19.56 -7.83
N ILE A 29 -7.19 -18.82 -7.33
CA ILE A 29 -7.36 -17.79 -6.32
C ILE A 29 -6.91 -16.44 -6.91
N ILE A 30 -7.78 -15.43 -6.83
CA ILE A 30 -7.51 -14.08 -7.33
C ILE A 30 -7.34 -13.13 -6.14
N PHE A 31 -6.17 -12.49 -6.05
CA PHE A 31 -5.86 -11.55 -4.98
C PHE A 31 -6.42 -10.16 -5.31
N GLY A 32 -7.58 -9.85 -4.74
CA GLY A 32 -8.19 -8.51 -4.76
C GLY A 32 -7.72 -7.59 -3.63
N THR A 33 -6.50 -7.77 -3.11
CA THR A 33 -6.03 -7.12 -1.87
C THR A 33 -5.48 -5.69 -2.05
N GLY A 34 -5.60 -5.10 -3.24
CA GLY A 34 -5.16 -3.73 -3.52
C GLY A 34 -3.64 -3.55 -3.57
N TYR A 35 -3.16 -2.36 -3.16
CA TYR A 35 -1.76 -1.92 -3.27
C TYR A 35 -1.26 -1.34 -1.93
N ARG A 36 0.06 -1.36 -1.72
CA ARG A 36 0.70 -0.62 -0.62
C ARG A 36 0.90 0.84 -1.04
N THR A 37 0.40 1.77 -0.24
CA THR A 37 0.43 3.21 -0.53
C THR A 37 1.34 4.01 0.40
N ASP A 38 1.80 3.41 1.49
CA ASP A 38 2.60 4.02 2.55
C ASP A 38 4.12 3.88 2.32
N LYS A 39 4.52 2.92 1.48
CA LYS A 39 5.92 2.59 1.22
C LYS A 39 6.40 3.23 -0.08
N TYR A 40 7.51 3.96 -0.01
CA TYR A 40 8.19 4.42 -1.21
C TYR A 40 8.89 3.23 -1.91
N PRO A 41 8.70 3.02 -3.22
CA PRO A 41 9.09 1.77 -3.88
C PRO A 41 10.61 1.64 -4.12
N LEU A 42 11.36 2.73 -3.97
CA LEU A 42 12.79 2.80 -4.25
C LEU A 42 13.54 3.34 -3.03
N GLU A 43 14.79 2.92 -2.86
CA GLU A 43 15.69 3.54 -1.88
C GLU A 43 16.27 4.82 -2.51
N VAL A 44 15.65 5.96 -2.18
CA VAL A 44 16.09 7.29 -2.64
C VAL A 44 16.61 8.06 -1.44
N TYR A 45 17.85 8.53 -1.56
CA TYR A 45 18.56 9.28 -0.53
C TYR A 45 18.63 10.76 -0.90
N GLY A 46 18.27 11.61 0.06
CA GLY A 46 18.41 13.06 0.00
C GLY A 46 19.66 13.54 0.73
N GLU A 47 19.59 14.78 1.19
CA GLU A 47 20.61 15.40 2.02
C GLU A 47 20.85 14.59 3.31
N ASN A 48 22.09 14.60 3.79
CA ASN A 48 22.52 13.92 5.02
C ASN A 48 22.21 12.41 5.08
N GLY A 49 21.95 11.77 3.94
CA GLY A 49 21.65 10.34 3.85
C GLY A 49 20.24 9.96 4.30
N GLN A 50 19.33 10.93 4.47
CA GLN A 50 17.92 10.65 4.78
C GLN A 50 17.23 10.01 3.58
N THR A 51 16.47 8.93 3.79
CA THR A 51 15.67 8.33 2.72
C THR A 51 14.29 8.99 2.59
N VAL A 52 13.66 8.86 1.42
CA VAL A 52 12.26 9.30 1.24
C VAL A 52 11.33 8.61 2.24
N GLN A 53 11.59 7.33 2.57
CA GLN A 53 10.81 6.61 3.58
C GLN A 53 11.00 7.21 4.98
N ASP A 54 12.24 7.53 5.38
CA ASP A 54 12.50 8.19 6.67
C ASP A 54 11.76 9.53 6.77
N TYR A 55 11.73 10.28 5.66
CA TYR A 55 10.95 11.52 5.59
C TYR A 55 9.46 11.24 5.75
N TYR A 56 8.86 10.31 5.00
CA TYR A 56 7.45 9.94 5.14
C TYR A 56 7.10 9.50 6.56
N ASP A 57 7.91 8.63 7.17
CA ASP A 57 7.70 8.15 8.52
C ASP A 57 7.72 9.31 9.53
N SER A 58 8.61 10.29 9.36
CA SER A 58 8.67 11.50 10.19
C SER A 58 7.42 12.40 10.09
N GLN A 59 6.67 12.29 8.98
CA GLN A 59 5.45 13.05 8.73
C GLN A 59 4.18 12.26 9.06
N GLY A 60 4.30 11.00 9.49
CA GLY A 60 3.16 10.10 9.72
C GLY A 60 2.54 9.55 8.43
N GLY A 61 3.27 9.62 7.32
CA GLY A 61 2.86 9.11 6.03
C GLY A 61 3.39 9.93 4.85
N PRO A 62 3.03 9.55 3.61
CA PRO A 62 3.49 10.24 2.42
C PRO A 62 3.04 11.70 2.37
N LEU A 63 4.02 12.60 2.34
CA LEU A 63 3.81 14.04 2.28
C LEU A 63 4.71 14.62 1.18
N ALA A 64 4.20 15.60 0.44
CA ALA A 64 5.00 16.31 -0.56
C ALA A 64 4.50 17.74 -0.71
N TYR A 65 5.43 18.68 -0.83
CA TYR A 65 5.11 20.07 -1.11
C TYR A 65 4.48 20.18 -2.50
N MET A 66 3.24 20.66 -2.53
CA MET A 66 2.40 20.70 -3.74
C MET A 66 2.39 19.37 -4.51
N GLY A 67 2.46 18.24 -3.79
CA GLY A 67 2.50 16.88 -4.34
C GLY A 67 3.64 16.57 -5.32
N THR A 68 4.68 17.40 -5.39
CA THR A 68 5.71 17.30 -6.43
C THR A 68 7.14 17.27 -5.88
N THR A 69 7.40 17.82 -4.70
CA THR A 69 8.76 17.92 -4.14
C THR A 69 8.78 17.60 -2.66
N LEU A 70 9.95 17.19 -2.14
CA LEU A 70 10.15 16.90 -0.73
C LEU A 70 11.30 17.75 -0.15
N PRO A 71 11.15 18.31 1.06
CA PRO A 71 12.26 18.94 1.77
C PRO A 71 13.44 17.98 1.94
N GLY A 72 14.66 18.44 1.66
CA GLY A 72 15.88 17.62 1.76
C GLY A 72 16.18 16.76 0.53
N PHE A 73 15.39 16.83 -0.55
CA PHE A 73 15.62 16.09 -1.79
C PHE A 73 15.77 17.07 -2.97
N PRO A 74 16.92 17.77 -3.08
CA PRO A 74 17.14 18.74 -4.16
C PRO A 74 17.14 18.06 -5.53
N ASN A 75 16.54 18.73 -6.53
CA ASN A 75 16.40 18.24 -7.91
C ASN A 75 15.66 16.89 -8.05
N PHE A 76 14.86 16.51 -7.05
CA PHE A 76 14.02 15.32 -7.07
C PHE A 76 12.54 15.70 -7.15
N TYR A 77 11.82 15.10 -8.10
CA TYR A 77 10.43 15.44 -8.39
C TYR A 77 9.56 14.17 -8.46
N LEU A 78 8.42 14.22 -7.80
CA LEU A 78 7.38 13.20 -7.87
C LEU A 78 6.37 13.56 -8.99
N ILE A 79 6.04 12.57 -9.82
CA ILE A 79 4.92 12.66 -10.77
C ILE A 79 3.73 11.92 -10.16
N GLY A 80 2.62 12.62 -9.92
CA GLY A 80 1.45 12.04 -9.25
C GLY A 80 1.70 11.76 -7.76
N GLY A 81 2.53 12.56 -7.10
CA GLY A 81 2.78 12.43 -5.66
C GLY A 81 1.49 12.61 -4.84
N MET A 82 1.44 11.94 -3.68
CA MET A 82 0.36 12.16 -2.73
C MET A 82 0.31 13.65 -2.36
N GLN A 83 -0.92 14.15 -2.21
CA GLN A 83 -1.36 15.55 -2.09
C GLN A 83 -1.83 16.25 -3.39
N VAL A 84 -1.43 15.83 -4.61
CA VAL A 84 -2.00 16.36 -5.88
C VAL A 84 -3.09 15.46 -6.46
N THR A 85 -3.02 14.14 -6.25
CA THR A 85 -3.89 13.18 -6.97
C THR A 85 -5.05 12.62 -6.14
N LEU A 86 -5.05 12.74 -4.81
CA LEU A 86 -6.10 12.17 -3.97
C LEU A 86 -6.78 13.24 -3.12
N GLN A 87 -7.74 13.95 -3.73
CA GLN A 87 -8.97 14.23 -3.01
C GLN A 87 -9.83 12.98 -3.16
N ILE A 88 -9.68 12.02 -2.24
CA ILE A 88 -10.77 11.10 -1.97
C ILE A 88 -11.87 11.97 -1.38
N GLU A 89 -12.78 12.46 -2.23
CA GLU A 89 -14.07 12.89 -1.72
C GLU A 89 -14.65 11.71 -0.95
N THR A 90 -14.91 11.95 0.32
CA THR A 90 -15.70 11.08 1.19
C THR A 90 -16.97 10.68 0.45
N ILE A 91 -17.01 9.46 -0.06
CA ILE A 91 -18.28 8.77 -0.32
C ILE A 91 -18.48 7.83 0.86
N PHE A 92 -19.06 8.38 1.91
CA PHE A 92 -20.07 7.75 2.74
C PHE A 92 -21.10 8.84 3.10
#